data_AF-A0A196LD89-F1
#
_entry.id   AF-A0A196LD89-F1
#
_cell.length_a   1.000
_cell.length_b   1.000
_cell.length_c   1.000
_cell.angle_alpha   90.00
_cell.angle_beta   90.00
_cell.angle_gamma   90.00
#
_symmetry.space_group_name_H-M   'P 1'
#
loop_
_entity.id
_entity.type
_entity.pdbx_description
1 polymer ?
#
loop_
_entity_poly.entity_id
_entity_poly.type
_entity_poly.pdbx_seq_one_letter_code
_entity_poly.pdbx_strand_id
1 'polypeptide(L)'
;MTSFANHNRSYEEWWAELSPMLTNDALLAYEGTNPARVRPSQVTGPGVVASAPNFNQMSVLVPTDIGQYTIELIRQGDGHGNGTPSWFVDRLTPPADLG
;
A
#
# COMPACT_ATOMS: atom_id res chain seq x y z
N MET A 1 -2.73 2.71 -2.74
CA MET A 1 -2.16 2.38 -4.06
C MET A 1 -1.98 3.62 -4.94
N THR A 2 -2.98 4.48 -5.10
CA THR A 2 -2.85 5.73 -5.86
C THR A 2 -1.71 6.61 -5.36
N SER A 3 -1.57 6.82 -4.03
CA SER A 3 -0.45 7.58 -3.46
C SER A 3 0.91 6.97 -3.81
N PHE A 4 1.03 5.64 -3.77
CA PHE A 4 2.25 4.92 -4.16
C PHE A 4 2.58 5.11 -5.64
N ALA A 5 1.59 5.00 -6.53
CA ALA A 5 1.76 5.15 -7.98
C ALA A 5 2.00 6.60 -8.44
N ASN A 6 1.79 7.60 -7.57
CA ASN A 6 2.00 9.00 -7.90
C ASN A 6 3.47 9.41 -7.79
N HIS A 7 4.31 8.81 -8.64
CA HIS A 7 5.77 8.96 -8.62
C HIS A 7 6.31 10.27 -9.20
N ASN A 8 5.45 11.15 -9.72
CA ASN A 8 5.85 12.43 -10.33
C ASN A 8 6.11 13.55 -9.32
N ARG A 9 6.04 13.25 -8.01
CA ARG A 9 6.20 14.21 -6.92
C ARG A 9 7.59 14.15 -6.28
N SER A 10 7.93 15.14 -5.45
CA SER A 10 9.12 15.04 -4.61
C SER A 10 8.98 13.88 -3.61
N TYR A 11 10.11 13.43 -3.05
CA TYR A 11 10.10 12.43 -1.99
C TYR A 11 9.23 12.87 -0.81
N GLU A 12 9.35 14.11 -0.38
CA GLU A 12 8.62 14.65 0.77
C GLU A 12 7.11 14.65 0.55
N GLU A 13 6.65 15.09 -0.62
CA GLU A 13 5.24 15.13 -0.98
C GLU A 13 4.65 13.72 -1.13
N TRP A 14 5.37 12.84 -1.83
CA TRP A 14 4.97 11.43 -2.00
C TRP A 14 4.91 10.71 -0.64
N TRP A 15 5.91 10.92 0.21
CA TRP A 15 6.00 10.29 1.51
C TRP A 15 4.93 10.80 2.48
N ALA A 16 4.62 12.10 2.46
CA ALA A 16 3.55 12.67 3.29
C ALA A 16 2.17 12.08 2.98
N GLU A 17 1.92 11.67 1.74
CA GLU A 17 0.67 11.00 1.35
C GLU A 17 0.68 9.50 1.63
N LEU A 18 1.82 8.83 1.48
CA LEU A 18 1.93 7.38 1.64
C LEU A 18 2.06 6.96 3.10
N SER A 19 2.95 7.62 3.86
CA SER A 19 3.33 7.23 5.22
C SER A 19 2.15 7.08 6.20
N PRO A 20 1.08 7.91 6.18
CA PRO A 20 -0.04 7.73 7.11
C PRO A 20 -0.86 6.46 6.87
N MET A 21 -0.67 5.81 5.72
CA MET A 21 -1.36 4.58 5.33
C MET A 21 -0.57 3.32 5.69
N LEU A 22 0.66 3.44 6.18
CA LEU A 22 1.59 2.33 6.40
C LEU A 22 1.56 1.82 7.84
N THR A 23 1.87 0.55 8.05
CA THR A 23 2.26 0.02 9.37
C THR A 23 3.64 0.55 9.78
N ASN A 24 4.01 0.42 11.06
CA ASN A 24 5.37 0.79 11.52
C ASN A 24 6.46 0.01 10.78
N ASP A 25 6.25 -1.27 10.50
CA ASP A 25 7.21 -2.09 9.77
C ASP A 25 7.30 -1.65 8.31
N ALA A 26 6.16 -1.32 7.68
CA ALA A 26 6.14 -0.76 6.34
C ALA A 26 6.80 0.62 6.26
N LEU A 27 6.65 1.48 7.28
CA LEU A 27 7.35 2.76 7.34
C LEU A 27 8.87 2.56 7.23
N LEU A 28 9.43 1.64 8.02
CA LEU A 28 10.86 1.31 7.97
C LEU A 28 11.27 0.70 6.62
N ALA A 29 10.40 -0.10 6.01
CA ALA A 29 10.69 -0.78 4.74
C ALA A 29 10.66 0.18 3.53
N TYR A 30 9.78 1.19 3.54
CA TYR A 30 9.57 2.11 2.42
C TYR A 30 10.26 3.47 2.60
N GLU A 31 10.75 3.80 3.79
CA GLU A 31 11.52 5.01 4.04
C GLU A 31 12.73 5.11 3.09
N GLY A 32 12.96 6.29 2.52
CA GLY A 32 14.04 6.52 1.56
C GLY A 32 13.82 5.93 0.16
N THR A 33 12.63 5.35 -0.12
CA THR A 33 12.27 4.96 -1.49
C THR A 33 12.27 6.19 -2.40
N ASN A 34 13.05 6.14 -3.49
CA ASN A 34 13.00 7.17 -4.52
C ASN A 34 11.68 7.00 -5.31
N PRO A 35 10.74 7.96 -5.27
CA PRO A 35 9.46 7.85 -5.96
C PRO A 35 9.64 7.60 -7.46
N ALA A 36 10.62 8.24 -8.10
CA ALA A 36 10.90 8.07 -9.54
C ALA A 36 11.30 6.64 -9.95
N ARG A 37 11.63 5.76 -8.99
CA ARG A 37 11.89 4.33 -9.22
C ARG A 37 10.66 3.44 -9.00
N VAL A 38 9.57 3.98 -8.46
CA VAL A 38 8.30 3.29 -8.37
C VAL A 38 7.77 3.07 -9.78
N ARG A 39 7.58 1.81 -10.15
CA ARG A 39 7.20 1.42 -11.52
C ARG A 39 5.74 1.70 -11.90
N PRO A 40 4.72 1.37 -11.09
CA PRO A 40 3.33 1.61 -11.50
C PRO A 40 3.07 3.10 -11.56
N SER A 41 2.51 3.59 -12.66
CA SER A 41 2.13 5.00 -12.83
C SER A 41 0.65 5.24 -12.59
N GLN A 42 -0.18 4.19 -12.65
CA GLN A 42 -1.62 4.30 -12.47
C GLN A 42 -2.27 3.01 -11.99
N VAL A 43 -3.38 3.16 -11.26
CA VAL A 43 -4.31 2.08 -10.92
C VAL A 43 -5.34 1.98 -12.04
N THR A 44 -5.50 0.79 -12.64
CA THR A 44 -6.30 0.59 -13.86
C THR A 44 -7.70 0.03 -13.59
N GLY A 45 -8.02 -0.28 -12.33
CA GLY A 45 -9.30 -0.84 -11.93
C GLY A 45 -9.45 -0.96 -10.41
N PRO A 46 -10.63 -1.39 -9.93
CA PRO A 46 -10.88 -1.55 -8.51
C PRO A 46 -10.02 -2.69 -7.93
N GLY A 47 -9.63 -2.53 -6.67
CA GLY A 47 -9.00 -3.61 -5.92
C GLY A 47 -10.01 -4.70 -5.57
N VAL A 48 -9.58 -5.96 -5.59
CA VAL A 48 -10.40 -7.12 -5.19
C VAL A 48 -9.74 -7.86 -4.04
N VAL A 49 -10.53 -8.29 -3.05
CA VAL A 49 -10.00 -9.09 -1.93
C VAL A 49 -9.58 -10.46 -2.46
N ALA A 50 -8.31 -10.82 -2.32
CA ALA A 50 -7.80 -12.16 -2.67
C ALA A 50 -7.95 -13.14 -1.51
N SER A 51 -7.62 -12.70 -0.29
CA SER A 51 -7.68 -13.53 0.91
C SER A 51 -7.82 -12.67 2.15
N ALA A 52 -8.56 -13.17 3.14
CA ALA A 52 -8.70 -12.57 4.46
C ALA A 52 -8.54 -13.68 5.51
N PRO A 53 -7.29 -14.08 5.85
CA PRO A 53 -7.05 -15.25 6.70
C PRO A 53 -7.57 -15.07 8.14
N ASN A 54 -7.73 -13.83 8.60
CA ASN A 54 -8.33 -13.52 9.89
C ASN A 54 -8.89 -12.08 9.88
N PHE A 55 -9.53 -11.69 10.97
CA PHE A 55 -10.19 -10.39 11.10
C PHE A 55 -9.23 -9.18 11.07
N ASN A 56 -7.94 -9.41 11.30
CA ASN A 56 -6.93 -8.36 11.34
C ASN A 56 -5.99 -8.37 10.14
N GLN A 57 -6.17 -9.28 9.18
CA GLN A 57 -5.28 -9.42 8.03
C GLN A 57 -6.07 -9.67 6.77
N MET A 58 -5.76 -8.92 5.71
CA MET A 58 -6.30 -9.19 4.38
C MET A 58 -5.29 -8.87 3.29
N SER A 59 -5.47 -9.50 2.13
CA SER A 59 -4.73 -9.23 0.91
C SER A 59 -5.69 -8.76 -0.17
N VAL A 60 -5.30 -7.69 -0.86
CA VAL A 60 -6.07 -7.07 -1.94
C VAL A 60 -5.22 -7.07 -3.19
N LEU A 61 -5.79 -7.55 -4.28
CA LEU A 61 -5.20 -7.47 -5.60
C LEU A 61 -5.63 -6.17 -6.24
N VAL A 62 -4.66 -5.33 -6.61
CA VAL A 62 -4.93 -4.04 -7.26
C VAL A 62 -4.32 -4.04 -8.65
N PRO A 63 -5.13 -3.93 -9.72
CA PRO A 63 -4.62 -3.85 -11.08
C PRO A 63 -3.95 -2.48 -11.31
N THR A 64 -2.76 -2.53 -11.92
CA THR A 64 -1.99 -1.34 -12.34
C THR A 64 -1.63 -1.46 -13.82
N ASP A 65 -1.00 -0.42 -14.37
CA ASP A 65 -0.47 -0.40 -15.73
C ASP A 65 0.69 -1.37 -15.97
N ILE A 66 1.31 -1.89 -14.92
CA ILE A 66 2.40 -2.88 -15.02
C ILE A 66 2.00 -4.28 -14.55
N GLY A 67 0.70 -4.52 -14.35
CA GLY A 67 0.15 -5.78 -13.85
C GLY A 67 -0.47 -5.65 -12.47
N GLN A 68 -0.75 -6.78 -11.83
CA GLN A 68 -1.47 -6.81 -10.56
C GLN A 68 -0.52 -6.77 -9.36
N TYR A 69 -0.70 -5.78 -8.50
CA TYR A 69 -0.05 -5.72 -7.18
C TYR A 69 -0.83 -6.52 -6.15
N THR A 70 -0.12 -7.20 -5.27
CA THR A 70 -0.70 -7.74 -4.03
C THR A 70 -0.40 -6.81 -2.89
N ILE A 71 -1.45 -6.30 -2.24
CA ILE A 71 -1.35 -5.40 -1.07
C ILE A 71 -1.78 -6.19 0.16
N GLU A 72 -0.87 -6.33 1.12
CA GLU A 72 -1.17 -6.89 2.43
C GLU A 72 -1.55 -5.76 3.39
N LEU A 73 -2.67 -5.96 4.07
CA LEU A 73 -3.29 -4.98 4.94
C LEU A 73 -3.44 -5.57 6.35
N ILE A 74 -3.07 -4.79 7.35
CA ILE A 74 -3.22 -5.11 8.77
C ILE A 74 -4.26 -4.17 9.38
N ARG A 75 -5.22 -4.74 10.08
CA ARG A 75 -6.21 -3.98 10.84
C ARG A 75 -5.63 -3.65 12.21
N GLN A 76 -5.54 -2.36 12.52
CA GLN A 76 -5.08 -1.88 13.81
C GLN A 76 -6.22 -1.09 14.48
N GLY A 77 -6.38 -1.28 15.78
CA GLY A 77 -7.30 -0.46 16.58
C GLY A 77 -6.71 0.93 16.77
N ASP A 78 -7.53 1.96 16.64
CA ASP A 78 -7.24 3.28 17.19
C ASP A 78 -7.23 3.14 18.73
N GLY A 79 -6.09 3.36 19.37
CA GLY A 79 -5.95 3.32 20.84
C GLY A 79 -6.79 4.37 21.59
N HIS A 80 -7.71 5.06 20.91
CA HIS A 80 -8.65 6.02 21.47
C HIS A 80 -10.06 5.40 21.46
N GLY A 81 -10.75 5.47 22.60
CA GLY A 81 -11.99 4.75 22.92
C GLY A 81 -13.24 5.08 22.09
N ASN A 82 -13.11 5.45 20.81
CA ASN A 82 -14.18 5.40 19.81
C ASN A 82 -13.92 4.37 18.69
N GLY A 83 -12.76 3.68 18.72
CA GLY A 83 -12.62 2.25 18.44
C GLY A 83 -12.92 1.76 17.03
N THR A 84 -12.83 2.60 15.99
CA THR A 84 -13.02 2.13 14.61
C THR A 84 -11.68 1.68 14.05
N PRO A 85 -11.44 0.37 13.93
CA PRO A 85 -10.14 -0.12 13.50
C PRO A 85 -9.91 0.22 12.04
N SER A 86 -8.74 0.79 11.76
CA SER A 86 -8.32 1.19 10.42
C SER A 86 -7.43 0.13 9.80
N TRP A 87 -7.49 0.00 8.48
CA TRP A 87 -6.61 -0.87 7.71
C TRP A 87 -5.38 -0.10 7.27
N PHE A 88 -4.20 -0.64 7.55
CA PHE A 88 -2.91 -0.10 7.18
C PHE A 88 -2.20 -1.05 6.22
N VAL A 89 -1.42 -0.50 5.29
CA VAL A 89 -0.58 -1.25 4.36
C VAL A 89 0.65 -1.75 5.07
N ASP A 90 0.85 -3.05 5.02
CA ASP A 90 2.02 -3.72 5.57
C ASP A 90 3.03 -4.08 4.49
N ARG A 91 2.54 -4.52 3.31
CA ARG A 91 3.40 -4.88 2.20
C ARG A 91 2.73 -4.65 0.85
N LEU A 92 3.50 -4.09 -0.08
CA LEU A 92 3.17 -3.95 -1.50
C LEU A 92 4.08 -4.89 -2.29
N THR A 93 3.52 -5.97 -2.81
CA THR A 93 4.26 -6.94 -3.63
C THR A 93 3.99 -6.66 -5.12
N PRO A 94 5.03 -6.41 -5.93
CA PRO A 94 4.86 -6.18 -7.36
C PRO A 94 4.40 -7.45 -8.09
N PRO A 95 3.85 -7.31 -9.31
CA PRO A 95 3.51 -8.43 -10.18
C PRO A 95 4.68 -9.40 -10.35
N ALA A 96 4.41 -10.70 -10.25
CA ALA A 96 5.42 -11.75 -10.35
C ALA A 96 6.14 -11.78 -11.71
N ASP A 97 5.46 -11.32 -12.77
CA ASP A 97 5.95 -11.37 -14.16
C ASP A 97 6.83 -10.18 -14.56
N LEU A 98 7.34 -9.39 -13.62
CA LEU A 98 8.28 -8.30 -13.91
C LEU A 98 9.73 -8.78 -14.12
N GLY A 99 9.86 -9.99 -14.67
CA GLY A 99 11.12 -10.64 -15.07
C GLY A 99 11.62 -10.18 -16.43
#